data_AF-A0A7Y4HTZ8-F1
#
_entry.id   AF-A0A7Y4HTZ8-F1
#
_cell.length_a   1.000
_cell.length_b   1.000
_cell.length_c   1.000
_cell.angle_alpha   90.00
_cell.angle_beta   90.00
_cell.angle_gamma   90.00
#
_symmetry.space_group_name_H-M   'P 1'
#
loop_
_entity.id
_entity.type
_entity.pdbx_description
1 polymer ?
#
loop_
_entity_poly.entity_id
_entity_poly.type
_entity_poly.pdbx_seq_one_letter_code
_entity_poly.pdbx_strand_id
1 'polypeptide(L)'
;MNDLLAWLATYSPPVVALIAVGAVVVFLVKLIVEKTIARTFDEKTKRFETLLQRRSAFEEMILIERFEVMSSLDARLQRIMTNLNRIRSGHPVPDGFLTKGELVPLTEVFEDIEIGRLKLGEDLWNRMESLAQAALTASNAADENEWKHAAEEWVQLRKQLREQVEADFGLTSIKW
;
A
#
# COMPACT_ATOMS: atom_id res chain seq x y z
N MET A 1 24.58 49.80 26.33
CA MET A 1 26.03 49.72 26.01
C MET A 1 26.84 50.63 26.91
N ASN A 2 26.40 51.88 27.13
CA ASN A 2 27.08 52.83 28.02
C ASN A 2 27.13 52.38 29.50
N ASP A 3 26.07 51.75 30.02
CA ASP A 3 26.06 51.26 31.42
C ASP A 3 27.05 50.13 31.68
N LEU A 4 27.28 49.28 30.67
CA LEU A 4 28.19 48.14 30.76
C LEU A 4 29.65 48.60 30.78
N LEU A 5 29.98 49.62 29.97
CA LEU A 5 31.30 50.25 29.94
C LEU A 5 31.59 51.03 31.22
N ALA A 6 30.59 51.75 31.75
CA ALA A 6 30.71 52.47 33.02
C ALA A 6 30.95 51.52 34.21
N TRP A 7 30.27 50.37 34.22
CA TRP A 7 30.45 49.33 35.24
C TRP A 7 31.84 48.65 35.15
N LEU A 8 32.32 48.37 33.93
CA LEU A 8 33.65 47.81 33.69
C LEU A 8 34.80 48.74 34.11
N ALA A 9 34.61 50.07 34.01
CA ALA A 9 35.61 51.07 34.40
C ALA A 9 35.88 51.12 35.93
N THR A 10 35.00 50.51 36.73
CA THR A 10 35.16 50.40 38.19
C THR A 10 36.14 49.29 38.61
N TYR A 11 36.53 48.39 37.69
CA TYR A 11 37.40 47.26 37.95
C TYR A 11 38.81 47.46 37.40
N SER A 12 39.80 46.78 37.98
CA SER A 12 41.18 46.87 37.52
C SER A 12 41.36 46.25 36.12
N PRO A 13 42.29 46.76 35.28
CA PRO A 13 42.52 46.27 33.92
C PRO A 13 42.69 44.73 33.77
N PRO A 14 43.37 44.02 34.71
CA PRO A 14 43.49 42.56 34.64
C PRO A 14 42.16 41.83 34.80
N VAL A 15 41.26 42.34 35.65
CA VAL A 15 39.93 41.75 35.91
C VAL A 15 39.04 41.89 34.68
N VAL A 16 39.09 43.06 34.02
CA VAL A 16 38.37 43.31 32.77
C VAL A 16 38.82 42.37 31.65
N ALA A 17 40.14 42.14 31.52
CA ALA A 17 40.68 41.20 30.54
C ALA A 17 40.21 39.76 30.79
N LEU A 18 40.14 39.33 32.06
CA LEU A 18 39.69 38.00 32.45
C LEU A 18 38.20 37.79 32.12
N ILE A 19 37.36 38.81 32.35
CA ILE A 19 35.94 38.80 31.98
C ILE A 19 35.77 38.72 30.46
N ALA A 20 36.56 39.48 29.70
CA ALA A 20 36.53 39.44 28.24
C ALA A 20 36.91 38.06 27.69
N VAL A 21 37.96 37.43 28.23
CA VAL A 21 38.35 36.05 27.87
C VAL A 21 37.23 35.06 28.22
N GLY A 22 36.63 35.19 29.40
CA GLY A 22 35.49 34.35 29.80
C GLY A 22 34.31 34.47 28.83
N ALA A 23 33.97 35.69 28.40
CA ALA A 23 32.90 35.92 27.43
C ALA A 23 33.19 35.27 26.07
N VAL A 24 34.44 35.35 25.60
CA VAL A 24 34.88 34.69 24.35
C VAL A 24 34.75 33.16 24.45
N VAL A 25 35.16 32.57 25.56
CA VAL A 25 35.05 31.12 25.77
C VAL A 25 33.59 30.67 25.78
N VAL A 26 32.71 31.38 26.50
CA VAL A 26 31.27 31.07 26.52
C VAL A 26 30.66 31.18 25.12
N PHE A 27 31.04 32.21 24.36
CA PHE A 27 30.59 32.37 22.99
C PHE A 27 31.05 31.22 22.07
N LEU A 28 32.30 30.79 22.18
CA LEU A 28 32.83 29.66 21.41
C LEU A 28 32.14 28.34 21.77
N VAL A 29 31.90 28.09 23.06
CA VAL A 29 31.16 26.90 23.51
C VAL A 29 29.75 26.89 22.94
N LYS A 30 29.04 28.01 23.04
CA LYS A 30 27.70 28.16 22.44
C LYS A 30 27.72 27.84 20.95
N LEU A 31 28.68 28.39 20.21
CA LEU A 31 28.79 28.21 18.77
C LEU A 31 29.11 26.76 18.37
N ILE A 32 29.94 26.07 19.15
CA ILE A 32 30.22 24.63 18.96
C ILE A 32 28.97 23.79 19.22
N VAL A 33 28.24 24.09 20.30
CA VAL A 33 26.99 23.38 20.66
C VAL A 33 25.94 23.57 19.57
N GLU A 34 25.68 24.81 19.14
CA GLU A 34 24.73 25.10 18.06
C GLU A 34 25.09 24.36 16.77
N LYS A 35 26.36 24.38 16.38
CA LYS A 35 26.84 23.71 15.17
C LYS A 35 26.75 22.18 15.26
N THR A 36 26.95 21.61 16.45
CA THR A 36 26.83 20.17 16.70
C THR A 36 25.37 19.71 16.68
N ILE A 37 24.47 20.51 17.26
CA ILE A 37 23.03 20.26 17.22
C ILE A 37 22.52 20.34 15.78
N ALA A 38 22.88 21.39 15.04
CA ALA A 38 22.49 21.53 13.64
C ALA A 38 22.95 20.34 12.78
N ARG A 39 24.19 19.89 12.95
CA ARG A 39 24.74 18.74 12.21
C ARG A 39 24.04 17.43 12.54
N THR A 40 23.73 17.18 13.81
CA THR A 40 23.02 15.96 14.22
C THR A 40 21.57 15.95 13.78
N PHE A 41 20.91 17.10 13.72
CA PHE A 41 19.59 17.24 13.11
C PHE A 41 19.64 16.97 11.61
N ASP A 42 20.57 17.57 10.86
CA ASP A 42 20.71 17.33 9.42
C ASP A 42 20.98 15.86 9.08
N GLU A 43 21.85 15.20 9.84
CA GLU A 43 22.14 13.77 9.65
C GLU A 43 20.93 12.89 9.95
N LYS A 44 20.12 13.24 10.97
CA LYS A 44 18.87 12.52 11.27
C LYS A 44 17.80 12.80 10.22
N THR A 45 17.59 14.04 9.80
CA THR A 45 16.62 14.42 8.77
C THR A 45 16.91 13.71 7.46
N LYS A 46 18.17 13.71 7.00
CA LYS A 46 18.55 12.98 5.78
C LYS A 46 18.31 11.47 5.89
N ARG A 47 18.59 10.87 7.05
CA ARG A 47 18.30 9.44 7.28
C ARG A 47 16.80 9.16 7.28
N PHE A 48 16.00 10.01 7.91
CA PHE A 48 14.55 9.89 7.90
C PHE A 48 13.98 10.07 6.50
N GLU A 49 14.44 11.07 5.76
CA GLU A 49 14.02 11.35 4.38
C GLU A 49 14.38 10.19 3.44
N THR A 50 15.59 9.64 3.56
CA THR A 50 16.03 8.47 2.77
C THR A 50 15.25 7.21 3.13
N LEU A 51 14.95 7.00 4.42
CA LEU A 51 14.14 5.86 4.88
C LEU A 51 12.67 5.99 4.48
N LEU A 52 12.11 7.19 4.52
CA LEU A 52 10.75 7.48 4.08
C LEU A 52 10.62 7.34 2.55
N GLN A 53 11.52 7.93 1.76
CA GLN A 53 11.45 7.88 0.29
C GLN A 53 11.67 6.46 -0.28
N ARG A 54 12.68 5.73 0.21
CA ARG A 54 13.04 4.43 -0.35
C ARG A 54 12.05 3.33 0.02
N ARG A 55 11.43 3.44 1.20
CA ARG A 55 10.37 2.54 1.65
C ARG A 55 9.04 2.88 0.97
N SER A 56 8.74 4.18 0.79
CA SER A 56 7.55 4.66 0.07
C SER A 56 7.48 4.18 -1.38
N ALA A 57 8.54 4.35 -2.18
CA ALA A 57 8.45 4.00 -3.61
C ALA A 57 8.34 2.49 -3.88
N PHE A 58 9.01 1.67 -3.06
CA PHE A 58 8.93 0.21 -3.19
C PHE A 58 7.61 -0.35 -2.66
N GLU A 59 7.14 0.14 -1.51
CA GLU A 59 5.83 -0.26 -0.98
C GLU A 59 4.70 0.19 -1.91
N GLU A 60 4.77 1.40 -2.46
CA GLU A 60 3.83 1.91 -3.45
C GLU A 60 3.85 1.06 -4.74
N MET A 61 5.03 0.72 -5.26
CA MET A 61 5.16 -0.16 -6.42
C MET A 61 4.56 -1.55 -6.16
N ILE A 62 4.82 -2.15 -4.98
CA ILE A 62 4.24 -3.44 -4.61
C ILE A 62 2.72 -3.35 -4.52
N LEU A 63 2.18 -2.30 -3.90
CA LEU A 63 0.74 -2.11 -3.78
C LEU A 63 0.09 -1.93 -5.15
N ILE A 64 0.70 -1.15 -6.05
CA ILE A 64 0.24 -0.99 -7.43
C ILE A 64 0.24 -2.33 -8.16
N GLU A 65 1.37 -3.07 -8.14
CA GLU A 65 1.46 -4.37 -8.80
C GLU A 65 0.42 -5.36 -8.25
N ARG A 66 0.23 -5.40 -6.93
CA ARG A 66 -0.78 -6.23 -6.28
C ARG A 66 -2.19 -5.85 -6.73
N PHE A 67 -2.49 -4.56 -6.76
CA PHE A 67 -3.79 -4.05 -7.18
C PHE A 67 -4.07 -4.36 -8.65
N GLU A 68 -3.08 -4.20 -9.53
CA GLU A 68 -3.20 -4.52 -10.96
C GLU A 68 -3.48 -6.00 -11.19
N VAL A 69 -2.74 -6.89 -10.53
CA VAL A 69 -2.95 -8.35 -10.64
C VAL A 69 -4.36 -8.71 -10.16
N MET A 70 -4.73 -8.26 -8.95
CA MET A 70 -6.04 -8.54 -8.35
C MET A 70 -7.19 -8.01 -9.20
N SER A 71 -7.13 -6.76 -9.65
CA SER A 71 -8.18 -6.14 -10.46
C SER A 71 -8.33 -6.80 -11.83
N SER A 72 -7.22 -7.23 -12.46
CA SER A 72 -7.28 -7.94 -13.73
C SER A 72 -7.97 -9.30 -13.61
N LEU A 73 -7.68 -10.05 -12.54
CA LEU A 73 -8.26 -11.35 -12.24
C LEU A 73 -9.74 -11.23 -11.87
N ASP A 74 -10.10 -10.25 -11.04
CA ASP A 74 -11.50 -9.98 -10.66
C ASP A 74 -12.34 -9.62 -11.89
N ALA A 75 -11.82 -8.75 -12.76
CA ALA A 75 -12.50 -8.39 -14.00
C ALA A 75 -12.68 -9.59 -14.95
N ARG A 76 -11.78 -10.57 -14.95
CA ARG A 76 -11.92 -11.81 -15.74
C ARG A 76 -12.95 -12.74 -15.12
N LEU A 77 -12.92 -12.97 -13.82
CA LEU A 77 -13.91 -13.80 -13.13
C LEU A 77 -15.33 -13.22 -13.27
N GLN A 78 -15.49 -11.90 -13.18
CA GLN A 78 -16.79 -11.25 -13.41
C GLN A 78 -17.31 -11.47 -14.84
N ARG A 79 -16.42 -11.41 -15.83
CA ARG A 79 -16.78 -11.72 -17.23
C ARG A 79 -17.19 -13.18 -17.39
N ILE A 80 -16.48 -14.11 -16.73
CA ILE A 80 -16.82 -15.53 -16.73
C ILE A 80 -18.22 -15.74 -16.14
N MET A 81 -18.49 -15.22 -14.95
CA MET A 81 -19.81 -15.35 -14.31
C MET A 81 -20.93 -14.71 -15.13
N THR A 82 -20.66 -13.58 -15.78
CA THR A 82 -21.61 -12.94 -16.70
C THR A 82 -21.91 -13.84 -17.90
N ASN A 83 -20.88 -14.44 -18.49
CA ASN A 83 -21.04 -15.36 -19.62
C ASN A 83 -21.74 -16.66 -19.22
N LEU A 84 -21.45 -17.22 -18.04
CA LEU A 84 -22.18 -18.36 -17.50
C LEU A 84 -23.67 -18.04 -17.35
N ASN A 85 -24.00 -16.86 -16.80
CA ASN A 85 -25.39 -16.40 -16.71
C ASN A 85 -26.05 -16.22 -18.09
N ARG A 86 -25.29 -15.74 -19.10
CA ARG A 86 -25.77 -15.63 -20.48
C ARG A 86 -26.12 -16.99 -21.08
N ILE A 87 -25.23 -17.98 -20.96
CA ILE A 87 -25.49 -19.36 -21.44
C ILE A 87 -26.78 -19.89 -20.83
N ARG A 88 -26.91 -19.73 -19.52
CA ARG A 88 -28.07 -20.24 -18.78
C ARG A 88 -29.37 -19.56 -19.16
N SER A 89 -29.30 -18.28 -19.52
CA SER A 89 -30.44 -17.49 -20.02
C SER A 89 -30.70 -17.71 -21.52
N GLY A 90 -29.95 -18.58 -22.21
CA GLY A 90 -30.11 -18.85 -23.64
C GLY A 90 -29.49 -17.80 -24.57
N HIS A 91 -28.62 -16.93 -24.06
CA HIS A 91 -27.92 -15.92 -24.83
C HIS A 91 -26.57 -16.43 -25.36
N PRO A 92 -26.11 -15.94 -26.54
CA PRO A 92 -24.82 -16.32 -27.07
C PRO A 92 -23.68 -15.79 -26.20
N VAL A 93 -22.59 -16.55 -26.15
CA VAL A 93 -21.31 -16.20 -25.51
C VAL A 93 -20.20 -16.04 -26.57
N PRO A 94 -19.08 -15.39 -26.23
CA PRO A 94 -17.95 -15.24 -27.14
C PRO A 94 -17.38 -16.59 -27.60
N ASP A 95 -16.81 -16.60 -28.80
CA ASP A 95 -16.09 -17.76 -29.33
C ASP A 95 -14.94 -18.17 -28.41
N GLY A 96 -14.75 -19.47 -28.24
CA GLY A 96 -13.71 -20.05 -27.37
C GLY A 96 -14.05 -20.07 -25.87
N PHE A 97 -15.18 -19.49 -25.45
CA PHE A 97 -15.61 -19.53 -24.05
C PHE A 97 -15.86 -20.96 -23.53
N LEU A 98 -16.45 -21.80 -24.38
CA LEU A 98 -16.59 -23.23 -24.15
C LEU A 98 -15.93 -23.97 -25.31
N THR A 99 -14.87 -24.73 -25.02
CA THR A 99 -14.17 -25.55 -26.02
C THR A 99 -14.19 -27.00 -25.56
N LYS A 100 -14.81 -27.89 -26.35
CA LYS A 100 -14.94 -29.33 -26.02
C LYS A 100 -15.56 -29.63 -24.63
N GLY A 101 -16.41 -28.72 -24.13
CA GLY A 101 -17.03 -28.86 -22.80
C GLY A 101 -16.20 -28.26 -21.65
N GLU A 102 -15.04 -27.67 -21.94
CA GLU A 102 -14.20 -27.00 -20.94
C GLU A 102 -14.37 -25.49 -21.00
N LEU A 103 -14.38 -24.86 -19.82
CA LEU A 103 -14.33 -23.41 -19.62
C LEU A 103 -12.89 -22.92 -19.65
N VAL A 104 -12.33 -22.83 -20.85
CA VAL A 104 -10.94 -22.41 -21.09
C VAL A 104 -10.57 -21.13 -20.30
N PRO A 105 -11.41 -20.06 -20.28
CA PRO A 105 -11.04 -18.85 -19.56
C PRO A 105 -10.95 -19.03 -18.05
N LEU A 106 -11.66 -20.00 -17.47
CA LEU A 106 -11.62 -20.29 -16.04
C LEU A 106 -10.35 -21.04 -15.67
N THR A 107 -9.91 -21.98 -16.50
CA THR A 107 -8.62 -22.67 -16.34
C THR A 107 -7.47 -21.68 -16.31
N GLU A 108 -7.41 -20.75 -17.28
CA GLU A 108 -6.38 -19.72 -17.31
C GLU A 108 -6.39 -18.85 -16.05
N VAL A 109 -7.57 -18.55 -15.50
CA VAL A 109 -7.66 -17.77 -14.26
C VAL A 109 -7.09 -18.53 -13.07
N PHE A 110 -7.32 -19.84 -12.95
CA PHE A 110 -6.70 -20.63 -11.89
C PHE A 110 -5.17 -20.63 -12.00
N GLU A 111 -4.64 -20.79 -13.21
CA GLU A 111 -3.20 -20.71 -13.47
C GLU A 111 -2.63 -19.34 -13.06
N ASP A 112 -3.30 -18.26 -13.48
CA ASP A 112 -2.85 -16.89 -13.19
C ASP A 112 -2.99 -16.51 -11.70
N ILE A 113 -3.96 -17.07 -10.99
CA ILE A 113 -4.06 -16.92 -9.52
C ILE A 113 -2.85 -17.56 -8.85
N GLU A 114 -2.46 -18.77 -9.26
CA GLU A 114 -1.32 -19.46 -8.65
C GLU A 114 0.01 -18.79 -8.99
N ILE A 115 0.20 -18.36 -10.24
CA ILE A 115 1.35 -17.54 -10.65
C ILE A 115 1.40 -16.23 -9.85
N GLY A 116 0.24 -15.60 -9.64
CA GLY A 116 0.10 -14.34 -8.93
C GLY A 116 0.21 -14.43 -7.40
N ARG A 117 0.28 -15.64 -6.82
CA ARG A 117 0.19 -15.89 -5.37
C ARG A 117 1.12 -15.01 -4.53
N LEU A 118 2.39 -14.89 -4.93
CA LEU A 118 3.37 -14.08 -4.21
C LEU A 118 3.05 -12.58 -4.24
N LYS A 119 2.46 -12.09 -5.35
CA LYS A 119 2.11 -10.68 -5.51
C LYS A 119 0.83 -10.33 -4.74
N LEU A 120 -0.16 -11.20 -4.82
CA LEU A 120 -1.44 -11.08 -4.13
C LEU A 120 -1.25 -11.09 -2.61
N GLY A 121 -0.35 -11.94 -2.11
CA GLY A 121 -0.29 -12.28 -0.69
C GLY A 121 -1.38 -13.28 -0.33
N GLU A 122 -1.22 -13.93 0.82
CA GLU A 122 -2.01 -15.10 1.20
C GLU A 122 -3.51 -14.82 1.30
N ASP A 123 -3.91 -13.70 1.91
CA ASP A 123 -5.32 -13.35 2.09
C ASP A 123 -6.04 -13.09 0.76
N LEU A 124 -5.46 -12.26 -0.12
CA LEU A 124 -6.06 -11.98 -1.42
C LEU A 124 -6.01 -13.22 -2.31
N TRP A 125 -4.93 -13.99 -2.30
CA TRP A 125 -4.84 -15.25 -3.03
C TRP A 125 -5.98 -16.20 -2.64
N ASN A 126 -6.16 -16.46 -1.34
CA ASN A 126 -7.26 -17.29 -0.82
C ASN A 126 -8.63 -16.79 -1.30
N ARG A 127 -8.85 -15.47 -1.30
CA ARG A 127 -10.13 -14.89 -1.75
C ARG A 127 -10.36 -15.04 -3.25
N MET A 128 -9.31 -14.85 -4.06
CA MET A 128 -9.40 -15.02 -5.50
C MET A 128 -9.60 -16.49 -5.88
N GLU A 129 -8.95 -17.40 -5.16
CA GLU A 129 -9.16 -18.84 -5.31
C GLU A 129 -10.61 -19.23 -4.98
N SER A 130 -11.14 -18.78 -3.84
CA SER A 130 -12.54 -19.05 -3.46
C SER A 130 -13.54 -18.51 -4.51
N LEU A 131 -13.28 -17.34 -5.09
CA LEU A 131 -14.12 -16.80 -6.17
C LEU A 131 -14.03 -17.67 -7.44
N ALA A 132 -12.84 -18.10 -7.84
CA ALA A 132 -12.66 -18.99 -8.98
C ALA A 132 -13.34 -20.35 -8.76
N GLN A 133 -13.26 -20.89 -7.54
CA GLN A 133 -13.97 -22.10 -7.14
C GLN A 133 -15.50 -21.91 -7.18
N ALA A 134 -16.03 -20.80 -6.69
CA ALA A 134 -17.46 -20.51 -6.79
C ALA A 134 -17.92 -20.40 -8.25
N ALA A 135 -17.11 -19.81 -9.13
CA ALA A 135 -17.40 -19.78 -10.58
C ALA A 135 -17.36 -21.18 -11.20
N LEU A 136 -16.44 -22.05 -10.76
CA LEU A 136 -16.40 -23.45 -11.19
C LEU A 136 -17.64 -24.22 -10.72
N THR A 137 -18.04 -24.06 -9.46
CA THR A 137 -19.27 -24.67 -8.92
C THR A 137 -20.49 -24.19 -9.71
N ALA A 138 -20.58 -22.88 -9.97
CA ALA A 138 -21.65 -22.32 -10.79
C ALA A 138 -21.68 -22.92 -12.19
N SER A 139 -20.52 -23.13 -12.81
CA SER A 139 -20.44 -23.71 -14.15
C SER A 139 -20.90 -25.17 -14.24
N ASN A 140 -20.72 -25.92 -13.14
CA ASN A 140 -21.07 -27.34 -13.06
C ASN A 140 -22.46 -27.58 -12.47
N ALA A 141 -23.22 -26.53 -12.14
CA ALA A 141 -24.54 -26.63 -11.55
C ALA A 141 -25.52 -27.37 -12.47
N ALA A 142 -26.02 -28.52 -12.02
CA ALA A 142 -26.91 -29.38 -12.78
C ALA A 142 -28.34 -28.82 -12.88
N ASP A 143 -28.77 -28.05 -11.88
CA ASP A 143 -30.10 -27.48 -11.80
C ASP A 143 -30.10 -26.01 -11.33
N GLU A 144 -31.30 -25.41 -11.30
CA GLU A 144 -31.50 -23.99 -10.97
C GLU A 144 -31.28 -23.67 -9.49
N ASN A 145 -31.43 -24.65 -8.60
CA ASN A 145 -31.19 -24.43 -7.18
C ASN A 145 -29.69 -24.41 -6.88
N GLU A 146 -28.94 -25.35 -7.45
CA GLU A 146 -27.48 -25.39 -7.35
C GLU A 146 -26.85 -24.12 -7.93
N TRP A 147 -27.37 -23.65 -9.06
CA TRP A 147 -26.92 -22.39 -9.66
C TRP A 147 -27.17 -21.19 -8.76
N LYS A 148 -28.38 -21.06 -8.21
CA LYS A 148 -28.70 -19.96 -7.30
C LYS A 148 -27.81 -19.98 -6.06
N HIS A 149 -27.57 -21.16 -5.51
CA HIS A 149 -26.68 -21.29 -4.34
C HIS A 149 -25.25 -20.84 -4.67
N ALA A 150 -24.69 -21.30 -5.79
CA ALA A 150 -23.37 -20.90 -6.24
C ALA A 150 -23.30 -19.38 -6.57
N ALA A 151 -24.36 -18.82 -7.15
CA ALA A 151 -24.46 -17.40 -7.43
C ALA A 151 -24.55 -16.54 -6.14
N GLU A 152 -25.28 -17.01 -5.13
CA GLU A 152 -25.35 -16.38 -3.81
C GLU A 152 -23.98 -16.42 -3.11
N GLU A 153 -23.31 -17.56 -3.12
CA GLU A 153 -21.96 -17.73 -2.59
C GLU A 153 -20.97 -16.78 -3.28
N TRP A 154 -20.99 -16.72 -4.62
CA TRP A 154 -20.21 -15.78 -5.40
C TRP A 154 -20.44 -14.32 -4.98
N VAL A 155 -21.69 -13.91 -4.75
CA VAL A 155 -22.04 -12.56 -4.30
C VAL A 155 -21.45 -12.27 -2.91
N GLN A 156 -21.53 -13.22 -1.98
CA GLN A 156 -20.93 -13.07 -0.65
C GLN A 156 -19.41 -12.96 -0.71
N LEU A 157 -18.75 -13.83 -1.47
CA LEU A 157 -17.30 -13.81 -1.66
C LEU A 157 -16.83 -12.49 -2.29
N ARG A 158 -17.58 -11.94 -3.26
CA ARG A 158 -17.28 -10.62 -3.85
C ARG A 158 -17.41 -9.49 -2.83
N LYS A 159 -18.40 -9.54 -1.95
CA LYS A 159 -18.54 -8.56 -0.88
C LYS A 159 -17.33 -8.61 0.05
N GLN A 160 -16.91 -9.81 0.45
CA GLN A 160 -15.75 -10.00 1.31
C GLN A 160 -14.43 -9.59 0.63
N LEU A 161 -14.28 -9.85 -0.68
CA LEU A 161 -13.14 -9.36 -1.45
C LEU A 161 -13.11 -7.83 -1.43
N ARG A 162 -14.25 -7.16 -1.62
CA ARG A 162 -14.32 -5.70 -1.57
C ARG A 162 -13.92 -5.16 -0.19
N GLU A 163 -14.38 -5.78 0.89
CA GLU A 163 -14.00 -5.41 2.26
C GLU A 163 -12.49 -5.59 2.50
N GLN A 164 -11.88 -6.65 1.95
CA GLN A 164 -10.43 -6.86 2.03
C GLN A 164 -9.66 -5.82 1.23
N VAL A 165 -10.07 -5.56 -0.01
CA VAL A 165 -9.45 -4.53 -0.87
C VAL A 165 -9.54 -3.16 -0.19
N GLU A 166 -10.67 -2.87 0.47
CA GLU A 166 -10.79 -1.65 1.26
C GLU A 166 -9.79 -1.60 2.42
N ALA A 167 -9.60 -2.70 3.14
CA ALA A 167 -8.64 -2.78 4.24
C ALA A 167 -7.18 -2.68 3.77
N ASP A 168 -6.84 -3.30 2.63
CA ASP A 168 -5.48 -3.39 2.11
C ASP A 168 -5.04 -2.12 1.39
N PHE A 169 -5.96 -1.41 0.73
CA PHE A 169 -5.65 -0.25 -0.10
C PHE A 169 -6.24 1.08 0.40
N GLY A 170 -7.11 1.06 1.41
CA GLY A 170 -7.64 2.27 2.05
C GLY A 170 -8.43 3.19 1.11
N LEU A 171 -9.17 2.62 0.15
CA LEU A 171 -9.82 3.36 -0.94
C LEU A 171 -10.82 4.43 -0.47
N THR A 172 -11.45 4.26 0.69
CA THR A 172 -12.37 5.23 1.32
C THR A 172 -11.67 6.42 1.97
N SER A 173 -10.36 6.33 2.21
CA SER A 173 -9.57 7.45 2.73
C SER A 173 -9.14 8.43 1.63
N ILE A 174 -9.29 8.04 0.36
CA ILE A 174 -8.98 8.87 -0.81
C ILE A 174 -10.11 9.91 -0.97
N LYS A 175 -9.81 11.16 -0.61
CA LYS A 175 -10.69 12.31 -0.90
C LYS A 175 -10.56 12.66 -2.38
N TRP A 176 -11.67 12.58 -3.10
CA TRP A 176 -11.83 13.02 -4.49
C TRP A 176 -12.07 14.53 -4.57
#